data_AF-A0AA43S704-F1
#
_entry.id   AF-A0AA43S704-F1
#
_cell.length_a   1.000
_cell.length_b   1.000
_cell.length_c   1.000
_cell.angle_alpha   90.00
_cell.angle_beta   90.00
_cell.angle_gamma   90.00
#
_symmetry.space_group_name_H-M   'P 1'
#
loop_
_entity.id
_entity.type
_entity.pdbx_description
1 polymer ?
#
loop_
_entity_poly.entity_id
_entity_poly.type
_entity_poly.pdbx_seq_one_letter_code
_entity_poly.pdbx_strand_id
1 'polypeptide(L)' 'MQTLLACSTPVSDFAVYRQSDGTVGVHAPKGATDTEAHEAALLECKKLGKRAATIVTAHPTSNDRFPNTYIYNCTY' A
#
# COMPACT_ATOMS: atom_id res chain seq x y z
N MET A 1 -29.84 0.65 -12.71
CA MET A 1 -28.65 -0.09 -12.24
C MET A 1 -27.89 0.83 -11.29
N GLN A 2 -28.10 0.72 -9.98
CA GLN A 2 -27.33 1.46 -8.98
C GLN A 2 -25.92 0.86 -8.92
N THR A 3 -24.93 1.59 -9.43
CA THR A 3 -23.52 1.29 -9.18
C THR A 3 -23.25 1.66 -7.72
N LEU A 4 -23.16 0.66 -6.85
CA LEU A 4 -22.56 0.84 -5.52
C LEU A 4 -21.08 1.16 -5.76
N LEU A 5 -20.75 2.45 -5.83
CA LEU A 5 -19.38 2.92 -5.66
C LEU A 5 -19.02 2.55 -4.23
N ALA A 6 -18.46 1.35 -4.02
CA ALA A 6 -17.74 1.07 -2.79
C ALA A 6 -16.75 2.22 -2.61
N CYS A 7 -16.79 2.90 -1.46
CA CYS A 7 -15.83 3.95 -1.12
C CYS A 7 -14.44 3.32 -0.96
N SER A 8 -13.83 2.88 -2.06
CA SER A 8 -12.46 2.42 -2.09
C SER A 8 -11.56 3.65 -2.00
N THR A 9 -10.57 3.61 -1.13
CA THR A 9 -9.59 4.67 -1.01
C THR A 9 -8.80 4.76 -2.32
N PRO A 10 -8.77 5.92 -3.00
CA PRO A 10 -8.01 6.07 -4.23
C PRO A 10 -6.54 5.71 -4.01
N VAL A 11 -5.92 4.97 -4.94
CA VAL A 11 -4.48 4.63 -4.85
C VAL A 11 -3.60 5.88 -4.75
N SER A 12 -4.04 7.02 -5.31
CA SER A 12 -3.37 8.32 -5.20
C SER A 12 -3.27 8.86 -3.76
N ASP A 13 -4.13 8.38 -2.86
CA ASP A 13 -4.16 8.83 -1.47
C ASP A 13 -3.16 8.04 -0.61
N PHE A 14 -2.59 6.96 -1.15
CA PHE A 14 -1.48 6.23 -0.53
C PHE A 14 -0.16 6.89 -0.91
N ALA A 15 0.70 7.14 0.08
CA ALA A 15 2.07 7.53 -0.21
C ALA A 15 2.94 6.27 -0.27
N VAL A 16 3.40 5.92 -1.47
CA VAL A 16 4.21 4.74 -1.73
C VAL A 16 5.66 5.16 -1.98
N TYR A 17 6.61 4.44 -1.39
CA TYR A 17 8.03 4.70 -1.55
C TYR A 17 8.83 3.40 -1.64
N ARG A 18 9.98 3.46 -2.32
CA ARG A 18 10.90 2.34 -2.45
C ARG A 18 12.10 2.50 -1.52
N GLN A 19 12.43 1.44 -0.80
CA GLN A 19 13.61 1.38 0.05
C GLN A 19 14.82 0.84 -0.73
N SER A 20 16.02 1.12 -0.23
CA SER A 20 17.28 0.71 -0.86
C SER A 20 17.48 -0.81 -0.87
N ASP A 21 16.84 -1.52 0.05
CA ASP A 21 16.87 -2.99 0.16
C ASP A 21 15.91 -3.69 -0.83
N GLY A 22 15.16 -2.93 -1.63
CA GLY A 22 14.21 -3.46 -2.61
C GLY A 22 12.79 -3.67 -2.05
N THR A 23 12.54 -3.34 -0.78
CA THR A 23 11.18 -3.33 -0.22
C THR A 23 10.41 -2.07 -0.63
N VAL A 24 9.09 -2.16 -0.59
CA VAL A 24 8.16 -1.06 -0.87
C VAL A 24 7.42 -0.70 0.41
N GLY A 25 7.52 0.56 0.82
CA GLY A 25 6.73 1.11 1.90
C GLY A 25 5.45 1.76 1.38
N VAL A 26 4.35 1.53 2.09
CA VAL A 26 3.03 2.11 1.82
C VAL A 26 2.54 2.80 3.08
N HIS A 27 2.41 4.12 3.02
CA HIS A 27 1.68 4.89 4.02
C HIS A 27 0.19 4.86 3.66
N ALA A 28 -0.60 4.20 4.50
CA ALA A 28 -2.03 4.07 4.30
C ALA A 28 -2.77 5.25 4.93
N PRO A 29 -3.62 5.96 4.18
CA PRO A 29 -4.41 7.05 4.72
C PRO A 29 -5.47 6.53 5.71
N LYS A 30 -5.99 7.42 6.55
CA LYS A 30 -7.02 7.06 7.52
C LYS A 30 -8.27 6.48 6.82
N GLY A 31 -8.68 5.28 7.23
CA GLY A 31 -9.83 4.58 6.66
C GLY A 31 -9.47 3.62 5.53
N ALA A 32 -8.22 3.62 5.05
CA ALA A 32 -7.76 2.60 4.12
C ALA A 32 -7.67 1.23 4.79
N THR A 33 -8.00 0.20 4.02
CA THR A 33 -7.87 -1.19 4.45
C THR A 33 -6.50 -1.76 4.11
N ASP A 34 -6.10 -2.82 4.82
CA ASP A 34 -4.86 -3.56 4.53
C ASP A 34 -4.82 -4.10 3.10
N THR A 35 -5.99 -4.41 2.52
CA THR A 35 -6.11 -4.89 1.14
C THR A 35 -5.78 -3.79 0.14
N GLU A 36 -6.29 -2.58 0.36
CA GLU A 36 -5.98 -1.43 -0.51
C GLU A 36 -4.50 -1.03 -0.42
N ALA A 37 -3.91 -1.09 0.79
CA ALA A 37 -2.48 -0.89 0.98
C ALA A 37 -1.66 -1.95 0.22
N HIS A 38 -2.11 -3.21 0.22
CA HIS A 38 -1.49 -4.29 -0.53
C HIS A 38 -1.59 -4.05 -2.05
N GLU A 39 -2.73 -3.60 -2.56
CA GLU A 39 -2.90 -3.28 -3.99
C GLU A 39 -1.97 -2.15 -4.44
N ALA A 40 -1.83 -1.10 -3.62
CA ALA A 40 -0.87 -0.03 -3.84
C ALA A 40 0.58 -0.55 -3.89
N ALA A 41 0.94 -1.46 -2.97
CA ALA A 41 2.25 -2.11 -2.98
C ALA A 41 2.47 -2.98 -4.22
N LEU A 42 1.47 -3.77 -4.63
CA LEU A 42 1.54 -4.62 -5.82
C LEU A 42 1.78 -3.82 -7.10
N LEU A 43 1.12 -2.67 -7.24
CA LEU A 43 1.32 -1.79 -8.38
C LEU A 43 2.77 -1.29 -8.45
N GLU A 44 3.38 -0.96 -7.31
CA GLU A 44 4.76 -0.55 -7.26
C GLU A 44 5.73 -1.72 -7.50
N CYS A 45 5.49 -2.88 -6.90
CA CYS A 45 6.27 -4.09 -7.15
C CYS A 45 6.25 -4.50 -8.64
N LYS A 46 5.12 -4.32 -9.33
CA LYS A 46 5.01 -4.57 -10.78
C LYS A 46 5.90 -3.64 -11.60
N LYS A 47 6.06 -2.37 -11.20
CA LYS A 47 7.01 -1.44 -11.85
C LYS A 47 8.47 -1.90 -11.69
N LEU A 48 8.77 -2.67 -10.65
CA LEU A 48 10.08 -3.30 -10.42
C LEU A 48 10.24 -4.64 -11.15
N GLY A 49 9.24 -5.05 -11.95
CA GLY A 49 9.24 -6.34 -12.66
C GLY A 49 8.92 -7.54 -11.77
N LYS A 50 8.37 -7.33 -10.57
CA LYS A 50 7.95 -8.37 -9.63
C LYS A 50 6.45 -8.64 -9.78
N ARG A 51 5.94 -9.81 -9.36
CA ARG A 51 4.52 -10.19 -9.55
C ARG A 51 3.70 -10.17 -8.26
N ALA A 52 4.36 -10.23 -7.11
CA ALA A 52 3.73 -10.31 -5.81
C ALA A 52 4.34 -9.30 -4.82
N ALA A 53 3.56 -8.94 -3.82
CA ALA A 53 3.94 -8.10 -2.69
C ALA A 53 3.56 -8.84 -1.42
N THR A 54 4.53 -9.15 -0.58
CA THR A 54 4.30 -9.87 0.68
C THR A 54 4.57 -8.93 1.83
N ILE A 55 3.61 -8.79 2.74
CA ILE A 55 3.79 -7.93 3.92
C ILE A 55 4.92 -8.47 4.80
N VAL A 56 5.85 -7.58 5.15
CA VAL A 56 6.96 -7.86 6.06
C VAL A 56 6.63 -7.32 7.43
N THR A 57 6.19 -6.06 7.48
CA THR A 57 5.88 -5.37 8.72
C THR A 57 4.72 -4.41 8.50
N ALA A 58 3.83 -4.32 9.48
CA ALA A 58 2.90 -3.20 9.62
C ALA A 58 3.17 -2.53 10.96
N HIS A 59 3.22 -1.21 10.98
CA HIS A 59 3.32 -0.46 12.22
C HIS A 59 2.51 0.84 12.15
N PRO A 60 1.90 1.23 13.28
CA PRO A 60 1.23 2.52 13.36
C PRO A 60 2.26 3.66 13.30
N THR A 61 1.80 4.85 12.94
CA THR A 61 2.59 6.08 12.98
C THR A 61 1.86 7.15 13.80
N SER A 62 2.58 8.18 14.24
CA SER A 62 1.98 9.36 14.89
C SER A 62 1.38 10.37 13.89
N ASN A 63 1.35 10.04 12.59
CA ASN A 63 0.81 10.91 11.56
C ASN A 63 -0.68 10.66 11.36
N ASP A 64 -1.52 11.63 11.73
CA ASP A 64 -2.98 11.54 11.60
C ASP A 64 -3.45 11.33 10.15
N ARG A 65 -2.67 11.79 9.16
CA ARG A 65 -2.96 11.57 7.74
C ARG A 65 -2.68 10.14 7.32
N PHE A 66 -1.63 9.52 7.88
CA PHE A 66 -1.17 8.18 7.55
C PHE A 66 -0.99 7.32 8.81
N PRO A 67 -2.09 6.91 9.46
CA PRO A 67 -2.02 6.26 10.76
C PRO A 67 -1.26 4.94 10.72
N ASN A 68 -1.19 4.27 9.57
CA ASN A 68 -0.48 3.01 9.40
C ASN A 68 0.54 3.08 8.26
N THR A 69 1.68 2.41 8.46
CA THR A 69 2.66 2.15 7.42
C THR A 69 2.89 0.66 7.29
N TYR A 70 2.96 0.19 6.05
CA TYR A 70 3.15 -1.19 5.68
C TYR A 70 4.41 -1.30 4.85
N ILE A 71 5.27 -2.26 5.18
CA ILE A 71 6.45 -2.59 4.39
C ILE A 71 6.18 -3.93 3.70
N TYR A 72 6.34 -3.94 2.38
CA TYR A 72 6.17 -5.10 1.54
C TYR A 72 7.48 -5.51 0.89
N ASN A 73 7.74 -6.81 0.84
CA ASN A 73 8.79 -7.38 0.02
C ASN A 73 8.20 -7.74 -1.35
N CYS A 74 8.87 -7.33 -2.43
CA CYS A 74 8.43 -7.61 -3.78
C CYS A 74 9.04 -8.92 -4.30
N THR A 75 8.21 -9.91 -4.59
CA THR A 75 8.63 -11.24 -5.07
C THR A 75 8.08 -11.56 -6.46
N TYR A 76 8.66 -12.56 -7.12
CA TYR A 76 8.18 -13.06 -8.41
C TYR A 76 6.96 -13.96 -8.29
#